data_AF-A0A522WBF8-F1
#
_entry.id   AF-A0A522WBF8-F1
#
_cell.length_a   1.000
_cell.length_b   1.000
_cell.length_c   1.000
_cell.angle_alpha   90.00
_cell.angle_beta   90.00
_cell.angle_gamma   90.00
#
_symmetry.space_group_name_H-M   'P 1'
#
loop_
_entity.id
_entity.type
_entity.pdbx_description
1 polymer ?
#
loop_
_entity_poly.entity_id
_entity_poly.type
_entity_poly.pdbx_seq_one_letter_code
_entity_poly.pdbx_strand_id
1 'polypeptide(L)'
;MHYEDSLAPDLEPALTTKPAPTTKPDNVPPKFWDPAKGQVRTDALLRAYLDLERRSSAMVKPSSPDGVPDSPDQYQISHSHPDLASCMAVNQRLHDAGFTRQQAQLVYDLAHDCLLPLVDKSGQDADISHLQQHFGGEARWRQVAPQLAAWGKKNLPAGAYDALAATPDGVKILHRLMGSGEPSLGRVPAPQDEASSEEQLKKML
;
A
#
# COMPACT_ATOMS: atom_id res chain seq x y z
N MET A 1 -76.36 -61.14 24.71
CA MET A 1 -75.28 -60.13 24.75
C MET A 1 -75.81 -58.91 24.00
N HIS A 2 -76.58 -58.03 24.63
CA HIS A 2 -76.24 -56.97 25.60
C HIS A 2 -75.43 -55.80 25.00
N TYR A 3 -76.17 -54.67 24.86
CA TYR A 3 -75.81 -53.24 24.73
C TYR A 3 -75.00 -52.84 23.48
N GLU A 4 -75.55 -52.11 22.50
CA GLU A 4 -76.01 -50.70 22.49
C GLU A 4 -75.01 -49.69 23.09
N ASP A 5 -74.72 -48.67 22.28
CA ASP A 5 -74.76 -47.25 22.64
C ASP A 5 -73.46 -46.42 22.54
N SER A 6 -73.69 -45.20 22.05
CA SER A 6 -72.97 -43.95 22.33
C SER A 6 -71.79 -43.50 21.44
N LEU A 7 -72.16 -42.56 20.56
CA LEU A 7 -71.56 -41.22 20.35
C LEU A 7 -70.09 -41.06 19.94
N ALA A 8 -69.88 -40.50 18.74
CA ALA A 8 -68.75 -39.59 18.45
C ALA A 8 -68.94 -38.28 19.26
N PRO A 9 -67.89 -37.48 19.59
CA PRO A 9 -67.21 -36.64 18.59
C PRO A 9 -65.74 -36.23 18.88
N ASP A 10 -65.18 -35.43 17.98
CA ASP A 10 -64.08 -34.46 18.16
C ASP A 10 -62.69 -34.92 18.66
N LEU A 11 -61.81 -35.20 17.70
CA LEU A 11 -60.37 -35.05 17.88
C LEU A 11 -59.98 -33.58 17.72
N GLU A 12 -60.24 -32.77 18.75
CA GLU A 12 -59.44 -31.56 18.99
C GLU A 12 -58.06 -31.98 19.53
N PRO A 13 -56.93 -31.47 19.00
CA PRO A 13 -55.64 -31.67 19.63
C PRO A 13 -55.60 -30.81 20.89
N ALA A 14 -55.83 -31.46 22.03
CA ALA A 14 -55.62 -30.89 23.35
C ALA A 14 -54.22 -30.27 23.43
N LEU A 15 -54.17 -28.93 23.44
CA LEU A 15 -53.05 -28.15 23.92
C LEU A 15 -52.78 -28.58 25.35
N THR A 16 -51.83 -29.48 25.54
CA THR A 16 -51.33 -29.84 26.87
C THR A 16 -50.57 -28.63 27.43
N THR A 17 -51.27 -27.72 28.10
CA THR A 17 -50.69 -26.72 28.99
C THR A 17 -50.14 -27.42 30.22
N LYS A 18 -48.87 -27.82 30.14
CA LYS A 18 -48.06 -28.21 31.29
C LYS A 18 -47.92 -26.99 32.22
N PRO A 19 -48.17 -27.10 33.54
CA PRO A 19 -48.08 -25.97 34.46
C PRO A 19 -46.63 -25.45 34.52
N ALA A 20 -46.49 -24.13 34.43
CA ALA A 20 -45.21 -23.44 34.37
C ALA A 20 -44.44 -23.55 35.71
N PRO A 21 -43.15 -23.91 35.70
CA PRO A 21 -42.29 -23.70 36.85
C PRO A 21 -42.08 -22.19 37.06
N THR A 22 -42.49 -21.69 38.23
CA THR A 22 -42.39 -20.30 38.70
C THR A 22 -40.98 -19.89 39.13
N THR A 23 -39.94 -20.54 38.62
CA THR A 23 -38.54 -20.20 38.90
C THR A 23 -37.88 -19.65 37.65
N LYS A 24 -37.25 -18.48 37.81
CA LYS A 24 -36.47 -17.83 36.77
C LYS A 24 -35.41 -18.82 36.24
N PRO A 25 -35.35 -19.10 34.93
CA PRO A 25 -34.29 -19.91 34.33
C PRO A 25 -32.93 -19.20 34.44
N ASP A 26 -31.86 -19.95 34.74
CA ASP A 26 -30.51 -19.40 34.94
C ASP A 26 -29.94 -18.70 33.69
N ASN A 27 -30.41 -19.09 32.49
CA ASN A 27 -29.97 -18.54 31.20
C ASN A 27 -30.66 -17.22 30.80
N VAL A 28 -31.56 -16.67 31.62
CA VAL A 28 -32.29 -15.44 31.29
C VAL A 28 -31.78 -14.28 32.17
N PRO A 29 -31.11 -13.26 31.59
CA PRO A 29 -30.76 -12.05 32.32
C PRO A 29 -31.97 -11.41 33.00
N PRO A 30 -31.83 -10.79 34.19
CA PRO A 30 -32.95 -10.22 34.94
C PRO A 30 -33.71 -9.14 34.17
N LYS A 31 -33.06 -8.47 33.20
CA LYS A 31 -33.70 -7.50 32.29
C LYS A 31 -34.77 -8.11 31.36
N PHE A 32 -34.75 -9.42 31.14
CA PHE A 32 -35.67 -10.14 30.25
C PHE A 32 -36.63 -11.05 31.00
N TRP A 33 -36.65 -11.04 32.33
CA TRP A 33 -37.57 -11.83 33.14
C TRP A 33 -38.67 -10.94 33.74
N ASP A 34 -39.92 -11.37 33.64
CA ASP A 34 -41.05 -10.74 34.32
C ASP A 34 -41.41 -11.54 35.60
N PRO A 35 -41.06 -11.05 36.80
CA PRO A 35 -41.34 -11.76 38.04
C PRO A 35 -42.84 -11.78 38.40
N ALA A 36 -43.66 -10.88 37.84
CA ALA A 36 -45.09 -10.84 38.12
C ALA A 36 -45.87 -11.85 37.28
N LYS A 37 -45.39 -12.15 36.07
CA LYS A 37 -46.02 -13.12 35.15
C LYS A 37 -45.31 -14.47 35.11
N GLY A 38 -44.11 -14.58 35.70
CA GLY A 38 -43.29 -15.79 35.64
C GLY A 38 -42.86 -16.15 34.22
N GLN A 39 -42.69 -15.15 33.35
CA GLN A 39 -42.46 -15.34 31.92
C GLN A 39 -41.34 -14.44 31.40
N VAL A 40 -40.78 -14.81 30.25
CA VAL A 40 -39.76 -13.99 29.55
C VAL A 40 -40.44 -12.79 28.88
N ARG A 41 -39.83 -11.61 29.02
CA ARG A 41 -40.23 -10.38 28.33
C ARG A 41 -39.80 -10.44 26.86
N THR A 42 -40.64 -11.03 26.02
CA THR A 42 -40.39 -11.20 24.59
C THR A 42 -40.13 -9.87 23.88
N ASP A 43 -40.89 -8.81 24.19
CA ASP A 43 -40.70 -7.47 23.61
C ASP A 43 -39.32 -6.87 23.90
N ALA A 44 -38.83 -7.05 25.13
CA ALA A 44 -37.52 -6.55 25.54
C ALA A 44 -36.39 -7.34 24.85
N LEU A 45 -36.58 -8.66 24.68
CA LEU A 45 -35.63 -9.53 24.00
C LEU A 45 -35.55 -9.22 22.50
N LEU A 46 -36.69 -9.02 21.84
CA LEU A 46 -36.76 -8.58 20.44
C LEU A 46 -36.08 -7.22 20.23
N ARG A 47 -36.33 -6.24 21.11
CA ARG A 47 -35.65 -4.93 21.04
C ARG A 47 -34.14 -5.06 21.20
N ALA A 48 -33.68 -5.87 22.17
CA ALA A 48 -32.25 -6.08 22.40
C ALA A 48 -31.58 -6.82 21.23
N TYR A 49 -32.28 -7.75 20.58
CA TYR A 49 -31.81 -8.44 19.38
C TYR A 49 -31.69 -7.47 18.19
N LEU A 50 -32.72 -6.66 17.94
CA LEU A 50 -32.70 -5.64 16.87
C LEU A 50 -31.62 -4.57 17.09
N ASP A 51 -31.40 -4.15 18.32
CA ASP A 51 -30.31 -3.23 18.68
C ASP A 51 -28.94 -3.88 18.48
N LEU A 52 -28.79 -5.16 18.82
CA LEU A 52 -27.57 -5.92 18.57
C LEU A 52 -27.30 -6.08 17.08
N GLU A 53 -28.32 -6.41 16.28
CA GLU A 53 -28.24 -6.51 14.83
C GLU A 53 -27.87 -5.17 14.19
N ARG A 54 -28.44 -4.06 14.68
CA ARG A 54 -28.08 -2.72 14.22
C ARG A 54 -26.64 -2.36 14.55
N ARG A 55 -26.17 -2.70 15.76
CA ARG A 55 -24.79 -2.45 16.20
C ARG A 55 -23.77 -3.35 15.52
N SER A 56 -24.09 -4.63 15.32
CA SER A 56 -23.23 -5.56 14.61
C SER A 56 -23.15 -5.18 13.12
N SER A 57 -24.26 -4.76 12.52
CA SER A 57 -24.28 -4.22 11.17
C SER A 57 -23.47 -2.92 11.05
N ALA A 58 -23.50 -2.07 12.09
CA ALA A 58 -22.70 -0.84 12.14
C ALA A 58 -21.21 -1.10 12.40
N MET A 59 -20.83 -2.19 13.07
CA MET A 59 -19.43 -2.57 13.30
C MET A 59 -18.82 -3.31 12.10
N VAL A 60 -19.62 -3.98 11.28
CA VAL A 60 -19.16 -4.71 10.07
C VAL A 60 -19.09 -3.80 8.83
N LYS A 61 -19.69 -2.61 8.87
CA LYS A 61 -19.52 -1.58 7.84
C LYS A 61 -18.76 -0.38 8.38
N PRO A 62 -17.47 -0.19 8.04
CA PRO A 62 -17.04 1.17 7.79
C PRO A 62 -17.85 1.67 6.59
N SER A 63 -18.62 2.74 6.79
CA SER A 63 -19.24 3.52 5.72
C SER A 63 -18.14 4.14 4.86
N SER A 64 -17.56 3.34 3.97
CA SER A 64 -16.86 3.81 2.79
C SER A 64 -17.64 3.30 1.59
N PRO A 65 -17.95 4.15 0.60
CA PRO A 65 -18.68 3.74 -0.61
C PRO A 65 -17.92 2.65 -1.41
N ASP A 66 -16.66 2.41 -1.08
CA ASP A 66 -15.76 1.41 -1.67
C ASP A 66 -15.53 0.22 -0.75
N GLY A 67 -16.48 -0.72 -0.72
CA GLY A 67 -16.30 -2.01 -0.04
C GLY A 67 -15.14 -2.85 -0.60
N VAL A 68 -15.03 -4.10 -0.14
CA VAL A 68 -14.13 -5.08 -0.78
C VAL A 68 -14.54 -5.21 -2.24
N PRO A 69 -13.61 -5.09 -3.21
CA PRO A 69 -13.94 -5.29 -4.63
C PRO A 69 -14.44 -6.70 -4.90
N ASP A 70 -15.19 -6.90 -5.99
CA ASP A 70 -15.71 -8.24 -6.36
C ASP A 70 -14.60 -9.19 -6.83
N SER A 71 -13.46 -8.63 -7.23
CA SER A 71 -12.31 -9.38 -7.72
C SER A 71 -10.99 -8.64 -7.47
N PRO A 72 -9.87 -9.36 -7.31
CA PRO A 72 -8.57 -8.77 -6.94
C PRO A 72 -7.96 -7.86 -8.01
N ASP A 73 -8.39 -7.97 -9.26
CA ASP A 73 -8.01 -7.07 -10.36
C ASP A 73 -8.68 -5.69 -10.28
N GLN A 74 -9.74 -5.54 -9.48
CA GLN A 74 -10.45 -4.28 -9.30
C GLN A 74 -9.84 -3.37 -8.22
N TYR A 75 -8.72 -3.76 -7.61
CA TYR A 75 -7.94 -2.85 -6.78
C TYR A 75 -7.28 -1.80 -7.69
N GLN A 76 -7.89 -0.61 -7.76
CA GLN A 76 -7.35 0.56 -8.44
C GLN A 76 -6.23 1.20 -7.61
N ILE A 77 -5.09 0.52 -7.53
CA ILE A 77 -3.94 1.01 -6.79
C ILE A 77 -3.28 2.15 -7.57
N SER A 78 -3.17 3.32 -6.95
CA SER A 78 -2.40 4.44 -7.47
C SER A 78 -0.92 4.23 -7.14
N HIS A 79 -0.07 4.40 -8.15
CA HIS A 79 1.38 4.25 -8.01
C HIS A 79 2.04 5.62 -7.82
N SER A 80 2.72 5.80 -6.69
CA SER A 80 3.55 6.99 -6.45
C SER A 80 4.97 6.85 -7.03
N HIS A 81 5.42 5.62 -7.33
CA HIS A 81 6.75 5.35 -7.86
C HIS A 81 6.69 4.27 -8.96
N PRO A 82 7.43 4.42 -10.09
CA PRO A 82 7.40 3.48 -11.20
C PRO A 82 7.88 2.06 -10.82
N ASP A 83 8.79 1.94 -9.85
CA ASP A 83 9.33 0.63 -9.43
C ASP A 83 8.40 -0.16 -8.49
N LEU A 84 7.39 0.49 -7.90
CA LEU A 84 6.41 -0.15 -7.03
C LEU A 84 5.09 -0.34 -7.78
N ALA A 85 5.08 -1.34 -8.66
CA ALA A 85 3.90 -1.73 -9.42
C ALA A 85 2.95 -2.61 -8.60
N SER A 86 1.65 -2.55 -8.93
CA SER A 86 0.63 -3.40 -8.32
C SER A 86 0.91 -4.85 -8.70
N CYS A 87 0.93 -5.74 -7.72
CA CYS A 87 1.19 -7.15 -7.94
C CYS A 87 -0.11 -7.95 -7.75
N MET A 88 -0.49 -8.73 -8.77
CA MET A 88 -1.69 -9.57 -8.73
C MET A 88 -1.69 -10.54 -7.54
N ALA A 89 -0.54 -11.13 -7.21
CA ALA A 89 -0.42 -12.05 -6.09
C ALA A 89 -0.64 -11.36 -4.73
N VAL A 90 -0.26 -10.09 -4.60
CA VAL A 90 -0.52 -9.28 -3.39
C VAL A 90 -2.00 -8.92 -3.34
N ASN A 91 -2.56 -8.45 -4.45
CA ASN A 91 -3.98 -8.12 -4.57
C ASN A 91 -4.88 -9.31 -4.24
N GLN A 92 -4.52 -10.52 -4.69
CA GLN A 92 -5.24 -11.75 -4.31
C GLN A 92 -5.27 -11.95 -2.80
N ARG A 93 -4.11 -11.82 -2.13
CA ARG A 93 -4.03 -11.97 -0.67
C ARG A 93 -4.83 -10.90 0.08
N LEU A 94 -4.83 -9.67 -0.42
CA LEU A 94 -5.62 -8.57 0.13
C LEU A 94 -7.13 -8.84 -0.02
N HIS A 95 -7.53 -9.36 -1.19
CA HIS A 95 -8.91 -9.75 -1.45
C HIS A 95 -9.36 -10.91 -0.56
N ASP A 96 -8.56 -11.97 -0.45
CA ASP A 96 -8.83 -13.13 0.41
C ASP A 96 -8.95 -12.72 1.89
N ALA A 97 -8.23 -11.67 2.29
CA ALA A 97 -8.30 -11.08 3.63
C ALA A 97 -9.45 -10.07 3.81
N GLY A 98 -10.24 -9.80 2.76
CA GLY A 98 -11.37 -8.88 2.81
C GLY A 98 -10.99 -7.41 2.93
N PHE A 99 -9.85 -7.00 2.38
CA PHE A 99 -9.42 -5.60 2.41
C PHE A 99 -10.27 -4.75 1.47
N THR A 100 -10.69 -3.57 1.93
CA THR A 100 -11.32 -2.56 1.07
C THR A 100 -10.30 -1.93 0.13
N ARG A 101 -10.77 -1.21 -0.91
CA ARG A 101 -9.89 -0.49 -1.85
C ARG A 101 -8.93 0.46 -1.13
N GLN A 102 -9.45 1.23 -0.16
CA GLN A 102 -8.65 2.19 0.60
C GLN A 102 -7.61 1.50 1.50
N GLN A 103 -7.98 0.38 2.12
CA GLN A 103 -7.03 -0.40 2.93
C GLN A 103 -5.93 -1.02 2.08
N ALA A 104 -6.27 -1.50 0.88
CA ALA A 104 -5.28 -2.00 -0.07
C ALA A 104 -4.32 -0.88 -0.52
N GLN A 105 -4.84 0.31 -0.86
CA GLN A 105 -4.01 1.47 -1.20
C GLN A 105 -3.02 1.80 -0.09
N LEU A 106 -3.48 1.86 1.17
CA LEU A 106 -2.63 2.16 2.32
C LEU A 106 -1.46 1.18 2.48
N VAL A 107 -1.67 -0.11 2.18
CA VAL A 107 -0.58 -1.10 2.22
C VAL A 107 0.50 -0.78 1.19
N TYR A 108 0.11 -0.38 -0.02
CA TYR A 108 1.05 0.02 -1.06
C TYR A 108 1.75 1.34 -0.73
N ASP A 109 1.04 2.30 -0.13
CA ASP A 109 1.63 3.57 0.33
C ASP A 109 2.68 3.33 1.43
N LEU A 110 2.38 2.47 2.41
CA LEU A 110 3.34 2.09 3.45
C LEU A 110 4.53 1.32 2.89
N ALA A 111 4.30 0.46 1.90
CA ALA A 111 5.39 -0.22 1.20
C ALA A 111 6.32 0.79 0.52
N HIS A 112 5.78 1.86 -0.07
CA HIS A 112 6.58 2.95 -0.63
C HIS A 112 7.43 3.66 0.44
N ASP A 113 6.79 4.11 1.51
CA ASP A 113 7.46 4.86 2.58
C ASP A 113 8.54 4.04 3.30
N CYS A 114 8.36 2.72 3.40
CA CYS A 114 9.31 1.85 4.08
C CYS A 114 10.37 1.23 3.16
N LEU A 115 10.01 0.77 1.96
CA LEU A 115 10.91 -0.03 1.13
C LEU A 115 11.86 0.83 0.29
N LEU A 116 11.41 1.96 -0.27
CA LEU A 116 12.28 2.79 -1.12
C LEU A 116 13.52 3.30 -0.37
N PRO A 117 13.42 3.80 0.88
CA PRO A 117 14.60 4.23 1.61
C PRO A 117 15.60 3.10 1.89
N LEU A 118 15.16 1.84 1.92
CA LEU A 118 16.04 0.68 2.08
C LEU A 118 16.74 0.33 0.75
N VAL A 119 16.00 0.37 -0.36
CA VAL A 119 16.56 0.11 -1.70
C VAL A 119 17.60 1.17 -2.04
N ASP A 120 17.31 2.46 -1.83
CA ASP A 120 18.24 3.56 -2.10
C ASP A 120 19.55 3.42 -1.31
N LYS A 121 19.47 3.04 -0.02
CA LYS A 121 20.66 2.79 0.81
C LYS A 121 21.47 1.60 0.30
N SER A 122 20.80 0.51 -0.09
CA SER A 122 21.48 -0.67 -0.62
C SER A 122 22.19 -0.42 -1.95
N GLY A 123 21.58 0.40 -2.83
CA GLY A 123 22.21 0.85 -4.07
C GLY A 123 23.46 1.67 -3.81
N GLN A 124 23.40 2.63 -2.88
CA GLN A 124 24.55 3.44 -2.48
C GLN A 124 25.69 2.58 -1.89
N ASP A 125 25.38 1.61 -1.04
CA ASP A 125 26.37 0.70 -0.46
C ASP A 125 27.03 -0.19 -1.54
N ALA A 126 26.25 -0.66 -2.52
CA ALA A 126 26.75 -1.42 -3.66
C ALA A 126 27.64 -0.56 -4.57
N ASP A 127 27.23 0.68 -4.83
CA ASP A 127 27.99 1.65 -5.62
C ASP A 127 29.33 1.99 -4.96
N ILE A 128 29.34 2.24 -3.65
CA ILE A 128 30.55 2.43 -2.87
C ILE A 128 31.43 1.19 -2.94
N SER A 129 30.85 -0.01 -2.79
CA SER A 129 31.61 -1.27 -2.86
C SER A 129 32.27 -1.48 -4.22
N HIS A 130 31.57 -1.18 -5.32
CA HIS A 130 32.12 -1.25 -6.68
C HIS A 130 33.26 -0.25 -6.87
N LEU A 131 33.10 0.98 -6.37
CA LEU A 131 34.18 1.98 -6.42
C LEU A 131 35.40 1.51 -5.62
N GLN A 132 35.21 0.99 -4.41
CA GLN A 132 36.30 0.45 -3.61
C GLN A 132 37.04 -0.66 -4.35
N GLN A 133 36.34 -1.62 -4.97
CA GLN A 133 36.96 -2.67 -5.77
C GLN A 133 37.77 -2.10 -6.94
N HIS A 134 37.19 -1.15 -7.68
CA HIS A 134 37.84 -0.54 -8.84
C HIS A 134 39.12 0.23 -8.48
N PHE A 135 39.13 0.95 -7.35
CA PHE A 135 40.29 1.74 -6.90
C PHE A 135 41.33 0.93 -6.11
N GLY A 136 41.13 -0.38 -5.94
CA GLY A 136 42.09 -1.27 -5.29
C GLY A 136 41.92 -1.37 -3.77
N GLY A 137 40.68 -1.25 -3.29
CA GLY A 137 40.26 -1.42 -1.91
C GLY A 137 39.83 -0.14 -1.21
N GLU A 138 39.17 -0.32 -0.07
CA GLU A 138 38.63 0.75 0.78
C GLU A 138 39.70 1.80 1.18
N ALA A 139 40.92 1.34 1.51
CA ALA A 139 42.00 2.22 1.94
C ALA A 139 42.43 3.21 0.84
N ARG A 140 42.55 2.74 -0.41
CA ARG A 140 42.85 3.61 -1.55
C ARG A 140 41.68 4.53 -1.88
N TRP A 141 40.45 4.00 -1.86
CA TRP A 141 39.26 4.80 -2.11
C TRP A 141 39.13 5.98 -1.13
N ARG A 142 39.36 5.77 0.17
CA ARG A 142 39.36 6.84 1.18
C ARG A 142 40.38 7.95 0.91
N GLN A 143 41.51 7.63 0.27
CA GLN A 143 42.53 8.62 -0.09
C GLN A 143 42.18 9.38 -1.37
N VAL A 144 41.59 8.69 -2.36
CA VAL A 144 41.35 9.23 -3.71
C VAL A 144 40.02 9.99 -3.79
N ALA A 145 38.98 9.57 -3.07
CA ALA A 145 37.65 10.19 -3.09
C ALA A 145 37.64 11.70 -2.72
N PRO A 146 38.35 12.17 -1.68
CA PRO A 146 38.39 13.60 -1.35
C PRO A 146 39.09 14.43 -2.44
N GLN A 147 40.12 13.85 -3.08
CA GLN A 147 40.89 14.52 -4.13
C GLN A 147 40.04 14.68 -5.40
N LEU A 148 39.32 13.62 -5.77
CA LEU A 148 38.32 13.64 -6.84
C LEU A 148 37.24 14.70 -6.59
N ALA A 149 36.67 14.74 -5.39
CA ALA A 149 35.64 15.71 -5.03
C ALA A 149 36.16 17.16 -5.07
N ALA A 150 37.35 17.41 -4.53
CA ALA A 150 37.99 18.73 -4.55
C ALA A 150 38.34 19.20 -5.97
N TRP A 151 38.86 18.29 -6.80
CA TRP A 151 39.15 18.58 -8.20
C TRP A 151 37.87 18.83 -9.00
N GLY A 152 36.85 17.98 -8.83
CA GLY A 152 35.58 18.10 -9.54
C GLY A 152 34.86 19.41 -9.24
N LYS A 153 34.74 19.78 -7.96
CA LYS A 153 34.11 21.05 -7.53
C LYS A 153 34.88 22.29 -8.01
N LYS A 154 36.19 22.18 -8.22
CA LYS A 154 37.04 23.29 -8.67
C LYS A 154 37.02 23.47 -10.19
N ASN A 155 36.89 22.39 -10.95
CA ASN A 155 37.08 22.39 -12.40
C ASN A 155 35.79 22.20 -13.21
N LEU A 156 34.69 21.75 -12.60
CA LEU A 156 33.42 21.53 -13.27
C LEU A 156 32.31 22.44 -12.73
N PRO A 157 31.34 22.83 -13.57
CA PRO A 157 30.09 23.43 -13.11
C PRO A 157 29.36 22.50 -12.12
N ALA A 158 28.68 23.07 -11.12
CA ALA A 158 28.04 22.30 -10.05
C ALA A 158 27.11 21.19 -10.57
N GLY A 159 26.25 21.49 -11.55
CA GLY A 159 25.35 20.48 -12.14
C GLY A 159 26.06 19.34 -12.88
N ALA A 160 27.22 19.60 -13.50
CA ALA A 160 28.00 18.57 -14.18
C ALA A 160 28.78 17.69 -13.19
N TYR A 161 29.30 18.29 -12.12
CA TYR A 161 29.94 17.55 -11.03
C TYR A 161 28.93 16.65 -10.31
N ASP A 162 27.75 17.16 -9.95
CA ASP A 162 26.74 16.39 -9.23
C ASP A 162 26.21 15.22 -10.08
N ALA A 163 26.00 15.42 -11.38
CA ALA A 163 25.59 14.36 -12.30
C ALA A 163 26.65 13.25 -12.45
N LEU A 164 27.95 13.61 -12.49
CA LEU A 164 29.05 12.63 -12.57
C LEU A 164 29.31 11.95 -11.22
N ALA A 165 29.12 12.65 -10.10
CA ALA A 165 29.33 12.10 -8.76
C ALA A 165 28.19 11.17 -8.32
N ALA A 166 27.01 11.28 -8.93
CA ALA A 166 25.84 10.46 -8.61
C ALA A 166 25.93 8.99 -9.08
N THR A 167 26.90 8.63 -9.92
CA THR A 167 27.04 7.27 -10.45
C THR A 167 28.48 6.74 -10.34
N PRO A 168 28.69 5.42 -10.13
CA PRO A 168 30.02 4.83 -10.07
C PRO A 168 30.86 5.08 -11.34
N ASP A 169 30.21 5.01 -12.50
CA ASP A 169 30.91 5.21 -13.77
C ASP A 169 31.25 6.69 -14.02
N GLY A 170 30.43 7.63 -13.54
CA GLY A 170 30.76 9.05 -13.57
C GLY A 170 31.98 9.39 -12.70
N VAL A 171 32.12 8.75 -11.53
CA VAL A 171 33.31 8.89 -10.68
C VAL A 171 34.57 8.34 -11.38
N LYS A 172 34.46 7.23 -12.13
CA LYS A 172 35.58 6.72 -12.94
C LYS A 172 35.97 7.69 -14.06
N ILE A 173 34.99 8.35 -14.69
CA ILE A 173 35.24 9.41 -15.69
C ILE A 173 35.95 10.59 -15.02
N LEU A 174 35.50 11.02 -13.84
CA LEU A 174 36.14 12.08 -13.07
C LEU A 174 37.61 11.76 -12.77
N HIS A 175 37.90 10.51 -12.42
CA HIS A 175 39.27 10.05 -12.20
C HIS A 175 40.12 10.05 -13.47
N ARG A 176 39.56 9.67 -14.62
CA ARG A 176 40.27 9.80 -15.90
C ARG A 176 40.54 11.26 -16.21
N LEU A 177 39.56 12.15 -16.10
CA LEU A 177 39.74 13.57 -16.39
C LEU A 177 40.81 14.22 -15.49
N MET A 178 40.84 13.87 -14.20
CA MET A 178 41.87 14.33 -13.26
C MET A 178 43.27 13.81 -13.64
N GLY A 179 43.39 12.55 -14.09
CA GLY A 179 44.66 11.96 -14.50
C GLY A 179 45.14 12.35 -15.90
N SER A 180 44.21 12.69 -16.81
CA SER A 180 44.49 13.12 -18.17
C SER A 180 44.80 14.62 -18.28
N GLY A 181 44.47 15.42 -17.26
CA GLY A 181 44.93 16.81 -17.17
C GLY A 181 44.29 17.81 -18.14
N GLU A 182 43.14 17.50 -18.75
CA GLU A 182 42.50 18.41 -19.73
C GLU A 182 41.05 18.76 -19.36
N PRO A 183 40.77 20.02 -18.97
CA PRO A 183 39.47 20.62 -19.09
C PRO A 183 39.43 21.47 -20.36
N SER A 184 39.03 20.87 -21.48
CA SER A 184 38.56 21.64 -22.65
C SER A 184 37.14 21.21 -23.02
N LEU A 185 36.28 21.02 -22.01
CA LEU A 185 34.84 21.03 -22.23
C LEU A 185 34.37 22.48 -22.41
N GLY A 186 34.44 22.93 -23.65
CA GLY A 186 33.45 23.82 -24.27
C GLY A 186 33.22 25.14 -23.56
N ARG A 187 34.05 26.14 -23.88
CA ARG A 187 33.56 27.51 -24.03
C ARG A 187 32.32 27.44 -24.92
N VAL A 188 31.15 27.76 -24.38
CA VAL A 188 29.93 27.96 -25.18
C VAL A 188 30.32 28.93 -26.32
N PRO A 189 30.26 28.54 -27.59
CA PRO A 189 30.34 29.52 -28.64
C PRO A 189 29.11 30.40 -28.46
N ALA A 190 29.34 31.71 -28.25
CA ALA A 190 28.32 32.70 -28.48
C ALA A 190 27.67 32.42 -29.85
N PRO A 191 26.36 32.66 -30.02
CA PRO A 191 25.70 32.41 -31.29
C PRO A 191 26.50 33.11 -32.38
N GLN A 192 27.07 32.32 -33.29
CA GLN A 192 27.65 32.84 -34.50
C GLN A 192 26.46 33.39 -35.29
N ASP A 193 26.40 34.71 -35.40
CA ASP A 193 25.58 35.37 -36.40
C ASP A 193 25.82 34.69 -37.74
N GLU A 194 24.76 34.09 -38.27
CA GLU A 194 24.70 33.57 -39.62
C GLU A 194 24.88 34.71 -40.63
N ALA A 195 26.13 35.08 -40.88
CA ALA A 195 26.50 35.75 -42.11
C ALA A 195 26.85 34.66 -43.12
N SER A 196 25.81 33.98 -43.63
CA SER A 196 25.88 33.25 -44.90
C SER A 196 26.50 34.19 -45.93
N SER A 197 27.78 33.98 -46.24
CA SER A 197 28.53 34.88 -47.10
C SER A 197 27.91 34.84 -48.50
N GLU A 198 27.52 36.01 -49.02
CA GLU A 198 26.87 36.21 -50.33
C GLU A 198 27.56 35.47 -51.49
N GLU A 199 28.85 35.14 -51.35
CA GLU A 199 29.61 34.35 -52.31
C GLU A 199 29.05 32.94 -52.54
N GLN A 200 28.42 32.33 -51.54
CA GLN A 200 27.85 30.99 -51.65
C GLN A 200 26.48 31.01 -52.37
N LEU A 201 25.73 32.11 -52.28
CA LEU A 201 24.48 32.33 -53.02
C LEU A 201 24.71 32.64 -54.50
N LYS A 202 25.85 33.25 -54.84
CA LYS A 202 26.21 33.57 -56.23
C LYS A 202 26.70 32.38 -57.05
N LYS A 203 27.05 31.27 -56.39
CA LYS A 203 27.46 30.02 -57.03
C LYS A 203 26.30 29.06 -57.33
N MET A 204 25.07 29.41 -56.94
CA MET A 204 23.86 28.59 -57.12
C MET A 204 22.84 29.18 -58.12
N LEU A 205 23.20 30.24 -58.83
CA LEU A 205 22.47 30.82 -59.98
C LEU A 205 23.30 30.65 -61.25
#